data_AF-A0A972Y3Y4-F1
#
_entry.id   AF-A0A972Y3Y4-F1
#
_cell.length_a   1.000
_cell.length_b   1.000
_cell.length_c   1.000
_cell.angle_alpha   90.00
_cell.angle_beta   90.00
_cell.angle_gamma   90.00
#
_symmetry.space_group_name_H-M   'P 1'
#
loop_
_entity.id
_entity.type
_entity.pdbx_description
1 polymer ?
#
loop_
_entity_poly.entity_id
_entity_poly.type
_entity_poly.pdbx_seq_one_letter_code
_entity_poly.pdbx_strand_id
1 'polypeptide(L)'
;MKFDNLDSMMDDIGDNHIMTSHQTPMKEGAFDLSDDEKIELIKKDVANILETLGLDLTDDSLSGTPKRVAKMFVNEIFGGLNPENKPKASTFDNKYQYGEMLVEKNIVVYSTCEHHLLPIVGRAHVA
;
A
#
# COMPACT_ATOMS: atom_id res chain seq x y z
N MET A 1 14.97 -20.01 -23.73
CA MET A 1 14.83 -19.32 -25.03
C MET A 1 13.42 -18.83 -25.36
N LYS A 2 12.31 -19.34 -24.80
CA LYS A 2 11.00 -18.65 -24.89
C LYS A 2 10.59 -17.94 -23.60
N PHE A 3 11.18 -18.31 -22.46
CA PHE A 3 10.90 -17.73 -21.15
C PHE A 3 11.66 -16.40 -20.92
N ASP A 4 12.85 -16.26 -21.49
CA ASP A 4 13.74 -15.10 -21.28
C ASP A 4 13.16 -13.77 -21.79
N ASN A 5 12.19 -13.82 -22.73
CA ASN A 5 11.62 -12.64 -23.36
C ASN A 5 10.36 -12.12 -22.63
N LEU A 6 9.74 -12.95 -21.79
CA LEU A 6 8.55 -12.55 -21.02
C LEU A 6 8.96 -11.86 -19.71
N ASP A 7 9.99 -12.40 -19.04
CA ASP A 7 10.53 -11.82 -17.80
C ASP A 7 11.10 -10.42 -18.08
N SER A 8 11.87 -10.23 -19.16
CA SER A 8 12.39 -8.90 -19.51
C SER A 8 11.29 -7.89 -19.84
N MET A 9 10.18 -8.32 -20.45
CA MET A 9 9.04 -7.43 -20.70
C MET A 9 8.32 -7.04 -19.41
N MET A 10 8.25 -7.95 -18.44
CA MET A 10 7.64 -7.68 -17.12
C MET A 10 8.51 -6.72 -16.31
N ASP A 11 9.83 -6.91 -16.34
CA ASP A 11 10.81 -6.02 -15.71
C ASP A 11 10.71 -4.61 -16.32
N ASP A 12 10.69 -4.49 -17.66
CA ASP A 12 10.55 -3.20 -18.34
C ASP A 12 9.23 -2.48 -18.00
N ILE A 13 8.11 -3.21 -17.87
CA ILE A 13 6.81 -2.63 -17.47
C ILE A 13 6.87 -2.10 -16.03
N GLY A 14 7.49 -2.85 -15.12
CA GLY A 14 7.67 -2.47 -13.72
C GLY A 14 8.60 -1.26 -13.57
N ASP A 15 9.78 -1.31 -14.21
CA ASP A 15 10.80 -0.27 -14.13
C ASP A 15 10.33 1.06 -14.75
N ASN A 16 9.55 0.99 -15.84
CA ASN A 16 8.99 2.18 -16.47
C ASN A 16 7.67 2.66 -15.85
N HIS A 17 7.20 2.01 -14.77
CA HIS A 17 5.96 2.35 -14.06
C HIS A 17 4.74 2.52 -14.97
N ILE A 18 4.62 1.65 -15.99
CA ILE A 18 3.53 1.74 -16.96
C ILE A 18 2.23 1.32 -16.26
N MET A 19 1.27 2.25 -16.13
CA MET A 19 -0.04 1.94 -15.54
C MET A 19 -0.80 0.97 -16.43
N THR A 20 -0.94 -0.27 -15.97
CA THR A 20 -1.65 -1.34 -16.70
C THR A 20 -3.12 -1.51 -16.27
N SER A 21 -3.49 -0.98 -15.10
CA SER A 21 -4.83 -1.10 -14.52
C SER A 21 -5.17 0.12 -13.64
N HIS A 22 -6.47 0.41 -13.51
CA HIS A 22 -6.99 1.38 -12.54
C HIS A 22 -7.34 0.73 -11.18
N GLN A 23 -7.48 -0.59 -11.15
CA GLN A 23 -7.73 -1.37 -9.93
C GLN A 23 -6.43 -1.99 -9.45
N THR A 24 -6.18 -1.90 -8.15
CA THR A 24 -5.08 -2.63 -7.51
C THR A 24 -5.27 -4.14 -7.73
N PRO A 25 -4.25 -4.86 -8.22
CA PRO A 25 -4.37 -6.27 -8.56
C PRO A 25 -4.44 -7.15 -7.31
N MET A 26 -5.65 -7.41 -6.83
CA MET A 26 -5.91 -8.27 -5.66
C MET A 26 -6.18 -9.72 -6.07
N LYS A 27 -5.74 -10.68 -5.24
CA LYS A 27 -6.07 -12.11 -5.41
C LYS A 27 -7.52 -12.39 -5.03
N GLU A 28 -8.09 -13.46 -5.60
CA GLU A 28 -9.32 -14.05 -5.08
C GLU A 28 -9.09 -14.52 -3.63
N GLY A 29 -10.06 -14.30 -2.74
CA GLY A 29 -9.93 -14.63 -1.31
C GLY A 29 -9.00 -13.71 -0.50
N ALA A 30 -8.62 -12.53 -1.02
CA ALA A 30 -7.70 -11.59 -0.32
C ALA A 30 -8.15 -11.15 1.09
N PHE A 31 -9.42 -11.37 1.44
CA PHE A 31 -10.03 -11.02 2.73
C PHE A 31 -10.46 -12.25 3.55
N ASP A 32 -10.04 -13.45 3.17
CA ASP A 32 -10.38 -14.69 3.89
C ASP A 32 -9.68 -14.78 5.26
N LEU A 33 -8.47 -14.21 5.35
CA LEU A 33 -7.73 -14.10 6.61
C LEU A 33 -8.12 -12.81 7.34
N SER A 34 -8.33 -12.93 8.64
CA SER A 34 -8.47 -11.79 9.55
C SER A 34 -7.19 -10.98 9.62
N ASP A 35 -7.31 -9.71 10.03
CA ASP A 35 -6.16 -8.82 10.18
C ASP A 35 -5.15 -9.34 11.22
N ASP A 36 -5.63 -9.96 12.32
CA ASP A 36 -4.76 -10.57 13.33
C ASP A 36 -3.98 -11.77 12.77
N GLU A 37 -4.62 -12.62 11.94
CA GLU A 37 -3.94 -13.73 11.26
C GLU A 37 -2.87 -13.22 10.28
N LYS A 38 -3.20 -12.19 9.49
CA LYS A 38 -2.23 -11.54 8.59
C LYS A 38 -1.04 -10.98 9.36
N ILE A 39 -1.28 -10.31 10.49
CA ILE A 39 -0.22 -9.74 11.33
C ILE A 39 0.72 -10.82 11.86
N GLU A 40 0.20 -11.94 12.38
CA GLU A 40 1.06 -12.99 12.92
C GLU A 40 1.88 -13.71 11.82
N LEU A 41 1.30 -13.91 10.63
CA LEU A 41 2.02 -14.47 9.48
C LEU A 41 3.13 -13.52 9.00
N ILE A 42 2.80 -12.25 8.72
CA ILE A 42 3.76 -11.25 8.24
C ILE A 42 4.87 -11.02 9.26
N LYS A 43 4.53 -10.97 10.56
CA LYS A 43 5.52 -10.82 11.65
C LYS A 43 6.57 -11.91 11.59
N LYS A 44 6.18 -13.16 11.36
CA LYS A 44 7.12 -14.28 11.21
C LYS A 44 8.03 -14.07 10.00
N ASP A 45 7.48 -13.63 8.88
CA ASP A 45 8.24 -13.41 7.65
C ASP A 45 9.22 -12.24 7.79
N VAL A 46 8.82 -11.15 8.43
CA VAL A 46 9.71 -10.02 8.73
C VAL A 46 10.82 -10.44 9.68
N ALA A 47 10.54 -11.25 10.71
CA ALA A 47 11.59 -11.78 11.58
C ALA A 47 12.63 -12.57 10.79
N ASN A 48 12.18 -13.47 9.90
CA ASN A 48 13.07 -14.24 9.03
C ASN A 48 13.93 -13.32 8.13
N ILE A 49 13.36 -12.25 7.58
CA ILE A 49 14.12 -11.26 6.77
C ILE A 49 15.22 -10.62 7.61
N LEU A 50 14.90 -10.13 8.81
CA LEU A 50 15.87 -9.45 9.67
C LEU A 50 16.99 -10.40 10.13
N GLU A 51 16.65 -11.63 10.51
CA GLU A 51 17.65 -12.66 10.86
C GLU A 51 18.54 -13.03 9.66
N THR A 52 17.97 -13.14 8.45
CA THR A 52 18.71 -13.42 7.21
C THR A 52 19.70 -12.29 6.88
N LEU A 53 19.35 -11.05 7.21
CA LEU A 53 20.25 -9.90 7.10
C LEU A 53 21.33 -9.86 8.20
N GLY A 54 21.30 -10.79 9.16
CA GLY A 54 22.24 -10.88 10.28
C GLY A 54 21.94 -9.93 11.43
N LEU A 55 20.70 -9.43 11.55
CA LEU A 55 20.30 -8.55 12.65
C LEU A 55 19.98 -9.37 13.91
N ASP A 56 20.41 -8.85 15.07
CA ASP A 56 20.19 -9.49 16.37
C ASP A 56 18.79 -9.14 16.91
N LEU A 57 17.86 -10.09 16.86
CA LEU A 57 16.51 -9.91 17.40
C LEU A 57 16.41 -10.09 18.92
N THR A 58 17.53 -10.40 19.60
CA THR A 58 17.59 -10.38 21.07
C THR A 58 17.79 -8.98 21.63
N ASP A 59 18.23 -8.03 20.79
CA ASP A 59 18.29 -6.60 21.10
C ASP A 59 16.89 -6.04 21.43
N ASP A 60 16.80 -5.22 22.47
CA ASP A 60 15.52 -4.71 22.98
C ASP A 60 14.83 -3.77 21.99
N SER A 61 15.60 -2.99 21.23
CA SER A 61 15.08 -2.09 20.19
C SER A 61 14.51 -2.87 19.01
N LEU A 62 15.19 -3.93 18.56
CA LEU A 62 14.82 -4.71 17.37
C LEU A 62 13.82 -5.84 17.61
N SER A 63 13.77 -6.41 18.81
CA SER A 63 12.87 -7.53 19.14
C SER A 63 11.39 -7.25 18.83
N GLY A 64 10.96 -5.98 18.92
CA GLY A 64 9.60 -5.55 18.57
C GLY A 64 9.38 -5.20 17.09
N THR A 65 10.43 -5.06 16.29
CA THR A 65 10.36 -4.60 14.89
C THR A 65 9.48 -5.48 14.01
N PRO A 66 9.57 -6.84 14.04
CA PRO A 66 8.73 -7.68 13.20
C PRO A 66 7.23 -7.43 13.40
N LYS A 67 6.80 -7.24 14.65
CA LYS A 67 5.41 -6.94 14.99
C LYS A 67 5.01 -5.53 14.54
N ARG A 68 5.88 -4.54 14.70
CA ARG A 68 5.60 -3.15 14.26
C ARG A 68 5.43 -3.08 12.75
N VAL A 69 6.30 -3.73 11.97
CA VAL A 69 6.20 -3.78 10.50
C VAL A 69 4.92 -4.48 10.06
N ALA A 70 4.60 -5.63 10.66
CA ALA A 70 3.37 -6.37 10.32
C ALA A 70 2.10 -5.53 10.59
N LYS A 71 2.04 -4.86 11.75
CA LYS A 71 0.94 -3.94 12.08
C LYS A 71 0.85 -2.76 11.13
N MET A 72 1.98 -2.14 10.79
CA MET A 72 2.04 -1.03 9.85
C MET A 72 1.48 -1.46 8.49
N PHE A 73 1.84 -2.64 7.98
CA PHE A 73 1.31 -3.14 6.71
C PHE A 73 -0.20 -3.38 6.76
N VAL A 74 -0.70 -4.06 7.79
CA VAL A 74 -2.12 -4.47 7.82
C VAL A 74 -3.05 -3.32 8.24
N ASN A 75 -2.68 -2.58 9.28
CA ASN A 75 -3.58 -1.62 9.93
C ASN A 75 -3.35 -0.17 9.49
N GLU A 76 -2.25 0.14 8.80
CA GLU A 76 -1.85 1.52 8.52
C GLU A 76 -1.67 1.74 7.01
N ILE A 77 -0.48 1.51 6.46
CA ILE A 77 -0.08 2.02 5.14
C ILE A 77 -0.79 1.33 3.97
N PHE A 78 -1.31 0.12 4.16
CA PHE A 78 -2.15 -0.57 3.17
C PHE A 78 -3.60 -0.71 3.62
N GLY A 79 -4.03 0.05 4.63
CA GLY A 79 -5.42 0.01 5.12
C GLY A 79 -6.45 0.34 4.03
N GLY A 80 -6.06 1.10 2.99
CA GLY A 80 -6.91 1.41 1.83
C GLY A 80 -7.24 0.22 0.93
N LEU A 81 -6.57 -0.94 1.10
CA LEU A 81 -6.93 -2.17 0.40
C LEU A 81 -8.23 -2.79 0.91
N ASN A 82 -8.58 -2.55 2.18
CA ASN A 82 -9.84 -3.01 2.76
C ASN A 82 -10.98 -2.06 2.34
N PRO A 83 -11.98 -2.53 1.55
CA PRO A 83 -13.08 -1.68 1.10
C PRO A 83 -13.89 -1.05 2.24
N GLU A 84 -13.92 -1.68 3.42
CA GLU A 84 -14.63 -1.18 4.60
C GLU A 84 -14.02 0.12 5.15
N ASN A 85 -12.74 0.38 4.87
CA ASN A 85 -12.05 1.61 5.29
C ASN A 85 -12.36 2.81 4.38
N LYS A 86 -13.17 2.62 3.33
CA LYS A 86 -13.54 3.71 2.42
C LYS A 86 -14.32 4.80 3.16
N PRO A 87 -13.92 6.09 3.06
CA PRO A 87 -14.62 7.18 3.72
C PRO A 87 -16.03 7.37 3.14
N LYS A 88 -16.98 7.77 4.00
CA LYS A 88 -18.34 8.11 3.60
C LYS A 88 -18.38 9.53 3.02
N ALA A 89 -18.91 9.68 1.81
CA ALA A 89 -19.14 10.98 1.22
C ALA A 89 -20.34 11.67 1.90
N SER A 90 -20.20 12.97 2.15
CA SER A 90 -21.30 13.85 2.56
C SER A 90 -21.52 14.88 1.47
N THR A 91 -22.77 15.04 1.02
CA THR A 91 -23.14 15.96 -0.06
C THR A 91 -24.31 16.84 0.38
N PHE A 92 -24.55 17.92 -0.37
CA PHE A 92 -25.68 18.83 -0.14
C PHE A 92 -26.20 19.37 -1.47
N ASP A 93 -27.46 19.80 -1.50
CA ASP A 93 -28.07 20.40 -2.67
C ASP A 93 -27.38 21.74 -3.02
N ASN A 94 -27.02 21.92 -4.29
CA ASN A 94 -26.46 23.18 -4.80
C ASN A 94 -27.54 24.27 -4.97
N LYS A 95 -28.11 24.73 -3.86
CA LYS A 95 -29.21 25.72 -3.84
C LYS A 95 -28.82 27.09 -4.41
N TYR A 96 -27.54 27.43 -4.33
CA TYR A 96 -26.99 28.68 -4.85
C TYR A 96 -26.67 28.63 -6.35
N GLN A 97 -26.90 27.48 -7.01
CA GLN A 97 -26.58 27.26 -8.42
C GLN A 97 -25.13 27.63 -8.74
N TYR A 98 -24.21 27.33 -7.82
CA TYR A 98 -22.79 27.60 -8.03
C TYR A 98 -22.30 26.80 -9.25
N GLY A 99 -21.79 27.50 -10.26
CA GLY A 99 -21.42 26.93 -11.57
C GLY A 99 -19.92 26.99 -11.89
N GLU A 100 -19.10 27.44 -10.94
CA GLU A 100 -17.65 27.52 -11.10
C GLU A 100 -16.96 26.27 -10.52
N MET A 101 -15.70 26.07 -10.89
CA MET A 101 -14.87 24.98 -10.37
C MET A 101 -14.53 25.20 -8.88
N LEU A 102 -14.54 24.12 -8.09
CA LEU A 102 -14.05 24.11 -6.71
C LEU A 102 -12.72 23.39 -6.67
N VAL A 103 -11.66 24.07 -6.25
CA VAL A 103 -10.33 23.48 -6.22
C VAL A 103 -9.84 23.34 -4.78
N GLU A 104 -9.53 22.10 -4.38
CA GLU A 104 -8.80 21.79 -3.16
C GLU A 104 -7.33 21.54 -3.52
N LYS A 105 -6.40 22.26 -2.88
CA LYS A 105 -4.96 22.21 -3.19
C LYS A 105 -4.16 21.80 -1.98
N ASN A 106 -2.99 21.20 -2.25
CA ASN A 106 -2.00 20.84 -1.24
C ASN A 106 -2.45 19.72 -0.30
N ILE A 107 -3.37 18.87 -0.76
CA ILE A 107 -3.74 17.64 -0.05
C ILE A 107 -2.47 16.80 0.08
N VAL A 108 -2.08 16.51 1.31
CA VAL A 108 -0.89 15.68 1.57
C VAL A 108 -1.22 14.24 1.20
N VAL A 109 -0.38 13.64 0.36
CA VAL A 109 -0.52 12.25 -0.07
C VAL A 109 0.65 11.45 0.47
N TYR A 110 0.32 10.41 1.22
CA TYR A 110 1.23 9.34 1.60
C TYR A 110 0.76 8.07 0.88
N SER A 111 1.68 7.41 0.20
CA SER A 111 1.46 6.14 -0.48
C SER A 111 2.73 5.30 -0.42
N THR A 112 2.71 4.14 -1.05
CA THR A 112 3.83 3.19 -1.10
C THR A 112 3.95 2.65 -2.53
N CYS A 113 5.13 2.73 -3.12
CA CYS A 113 5.37 2.17 -4.45
C CYS A 113 5.32 0.64 -4.37
N GLU A 114 4.46 0.00 -5.16
CA GLU A 114 4.27 -1.45 -5.14
C GLU A 114 5.51 -2.25 -5.60
N HIS A 115 6.40 -1.65 -6.39
CA HIS A 115 7.60 -2.34 -6.90
C HIS A 115 8.70 -2.49 -5.83
N HIS A 116 8.82 -1.53 -4.93
CA HIS A 116 9.92 -1.48 -3.94
C HIS A 116 9.43 -1.44 -2.49
N LEU A 117 8.13 -1.26 -2.28
CA LEU A 117 7.50 -1.04 -0.98
C LEU A 117 8.08 0.16 -0.21
N LEU A 118 8.56 1.17 -0.95
CA LEU A 118 9.10 2.41 -0.38
C LEU A 118 8.07 3.54 -0.41
N PRO A 119 8.15 4.52 0.52
CA PRO A 119 7.20 5.61 0.60
C PRO A 119 7.17 6.49 -0.66
N ILE A 120 5.96 6.83 -1.09
CA ILE A 120 5.67 7.93 -2.01
C ILE A 120 5.06 9.06 -1.18
N VAL A 121 5.72 10.22 -1.17
CA VAL A 121 5.27 11.40 -0.41
C VAL A 121 5.09 12.56 -1.40
N GLY A 122 3.89 13.14 -1.42
CA GLY A 122 3.57 14.17 -2.40
C GLY A 122 2.38 15.04 -2.03
N ARG A 123 1.92 15.80 -3.02
CA ARG A 123 0.72 16.65 -2.92
C ARG A 123 -0.21 16.36 -4.08
N ALA A 124 -1.50 16.25 -3.78
CA ALA A 124 -2.57 16.24 -4.76
C ALA A 124 -3.30 17.59 -4.78
N HIS A 125 -3.83 17.91 -5.96
CA HIS A 125 -4.71 19.04 -6.21
C HIS A 125 -5.91 18.49 -6.97
N VAL A 126 -7.12 18.71 -6.44
CA VAL A 126 -8.37 18.15 -6.99
C VAL A 126 -9.30 19.31 -7.33
N ALA A 127 -9.98 19.22 -8.47
CA ALA A 127 -10.82 20.26 -9.04
C ALA A 127 -12.09 19.69 -9.68
#